data_AF-F9DMC6-F1
#
_entry.id   AF-F9DMC6-F1
#
_cell.length_a   1.000
_cell.length_b   1.000
_cell.length_c   1.000
_cell.angle_alpha   90.00
_cell.angle_beta   90.00
_cell.angle_gamma   90.00
#
_symmetry.space_group_name_H-M   'P 1'
#
loop_
_entity.id
_entity.type
_entity.pdbx_description
1 polymer ?
#
loop_
_entity_poly.entity_id
_entity_poly.type
_entity_poly.pdbx_seq_one_letter_code
_entity_poly.pdbx_strand_id
1 'polypeptide(L)' 'MLKERGVTQIDLVVSDALQGIEIAVCAAFPQESHHFCVAHVKQKY' A
#
# COMPACT_ATOMS: atom_id res chain seq x y z
N MET A 1 5.04 5.67 12.58
CA MET A 1 5.03 4.77 11.39
C MET A 1 4.52 3.38 11.79
N LEU A 2 3.93 2.59 10.89
CA LEU A 2 3.42 1.23 11.20
C LEU A 2 4.53 0.33 11.79
N LYS A 3 5.77 0.46 11.29
CA LYS A 3 6.96 -0.21 11.84
C LYS A 3 7.20 0.06 13.32
N GLU A 4 7.06 1.31 13.76
CA GLU A 4 7.27 1.72 15.16
C GLU A 4 6.17 1.20 16.09
N ARG A 5 5.05 0.73 15.51
CA ARG A 5 3.96 0.07 16.23
C ARG A 5 4.10 -1.45 16.27
N GLY A 6 5.25 -1.99 15.84
CA GLY A 6 5.54 -3.42 15.87
C GLY A 6 5.11 -4.18 14.62
N VAL A 7 4.70 -3.50 13.54
CA VAL A 7 4.41 -4.17 12.27
C VAL A 7 5.72 -4.52 11.56
N THR A 8 6.04 -5.80 11.53
CA THR A 8 7.29 -6.33 10.96
C THR A 8 7.16 -6.67 9.49
N GLN A 9 5.98 -7.13 9.09
CA GLN A 9 5.63 -7.53 7.75
C GLN A 9 4.17 -7.21 7.50
N ILE A 10 3.88 -6.84 6.28
CA ILE A 10 2.55 -6.76 5.71
C ILE A 10 2.71 -7.57 4.41
N ASP A 11 1.66 -8.25 3.94
CA ASP A 11 1.75 -9.11 2.74
C ASP A 11 1.09 -8.46 1.51
N LEU A 12 0.17 -7.54 1.74
CA LEU A 12 -0.61 -6.87 0.71
C LEU A 12 -0.96 -5.45 1.15
N VAL A 13 -0.50 -4.47 0.38
CA VAL A 13 -0.97 -3.08 0.49
C VAL A 13 -1.93 -2.78 -0.64
N VAL A 14 -3.15 -2.36 -0.28
CA VAL A 14 -4.18 -1.91 -1.21
C VAL A 14 -4.39 -0.42 -1.05
N SER A 15 -4.06 0.37 -2.06
CA SER A 15 -4.22 1.84 -2.02
C SER A 15 -4.85 2.39 -3.28
N ASP A 16 -5.42 3.58 -3.17
CA ASP A 16 -5.83 4.36 -4.34
C ASP A 16 -4.59 4.77 -5.14
N ALA A 17 -4.79 5.20 -6.40
CA ALA A 17 -3.75 5.70 -7.29
C ALA A 17 -3.24 7.09 -6.85
N LEU A 18 -2.82 7.18 -5.59
CA LEU A 18 -2.17 8.33 -4.99
C LEU A 18 -0.74 8.38 -5.50
N GLN A 19 -0.31 9.56 -5.94
CA GLN A 19 1.03 9.74 -6.48
C GLN A 19 2.10 9.44 -5.43
N GLY A 20 3.03 8.53 -5.74
CA GLY A 20 4.17 8.22 -4.89
C GLY A 20 3.89 7.23 -3.75
N ILE A 21 2.69 6.66 -3.67
CA ILE A 21 2.36 5.64 -2.67
C ILE A 21 3.16 4.36 -2.92
N GLU A 22 3.41 3.99 -4.18
CA GLU A 22 4.25 2.85 -4.54
C GLU A 22 5.68 3.01 -4.01
N ILE A 23 6.22 4.23 -4.05
CA ILE A 23 7.57 4.55 -3.58
C ILE A 23 7.63 4.48 -2.05
N ALA A 24 6.64 5.07 -1.37
CA ALA A 24 6.57 5.07 0.09
C ALA A 24 6.37 3.66 0.66
N VAL A 25 5.51 2.85 0.02
CA VAL A 25 5.29 1.44 0.39
C VAL A 25 6.54 0.62 0.14
N CYS A 26 7.19 0.74 -1.02
CA CYS A 26 8.41 -0.02 -1.31
C CYS A 26 9.58 0.36 -0.36
N ALA A 27 9.71 1.64 0.02
CA ALA A 27 10.71 2.10 0.98
C ALA A 27 10.48 1.58 2.41
N ALA A 28 9.20 1.42 2.80
CA ALA A 28 8.85 0.88 4.11
C ALA A 28 8.84 -0.66 4.10
N PHE A 29 8.27 -1.30 3.10
CA PHE A 29 8.04 -2.74 3.06
C PHE A 29 8.42 -3.28 1.68
N PRO A 30 9.72 -3.52 1.42
CA PRO A 30 10.22 -3.88 0.09
C PRO A 30 9.82 -5.29 -0.37
N GLN A 31 9.28 -6.13 0.51
CA GLN A 31 8.82 -7.49 0.17
C GLN A 31 7.34 -7.56 -0.17
N GLU A 32 6.65 -6.43 -0.26
CA GLU A 32 5.21 -6.42 -0.43
C GLU A 32 4.71 -6.33 -1.86
N SER A 33 3.62 -7.06 -2.10
CA SER A 33 2.83 -6.90 -3.31
C SER A 33 1.91 -5.69 -3.13
N HIS A 34 2.25 -4.58 -3.79
CA HIS A 34 1.39 -3.40 -3.83
C HIS A 34 0.34 -3.55 -4.94
N HIS A 35 -0.94 -3.49 -4.56
CA HIS A 35 -2.06 -3.60 -5.48
C HIS A 35 -2.94 -2.34 -5.42
N PHE A 36 -3.50 -1.94 -6.57
CA PHE A 36 -4.45 -0.84 -6.59
C PHE A 36 -5.80 -1.24 -5.98
N CYS A 37 -6.42 -0.31 -5.26
CA CYS A 37 -7.72 -0.49 -4.63
C CYS A 37 -8.84 -0.60 -5.66
N VAL A 38 -9.20 -1.83 -6.03
CA VAL A 38 -10.31 -2.11 -6.95
C VAL A 38 -11.67 -1.68 -6.41
N ALA A 39 -11.84 -1.57 -5.07
CA ALA A 39 -13.07 -1.12 -4.44
C ALA A 39 -13.35 0.36 -4.75
N HIS A 40 -12.35 1.23 -4.65
CA HIS A 40 -12.48 2.64 -5.04
C HIS A 40 -12.40 2.86 -6.55
N VAL A 41 -11.76 1.96 -7.31
CA VAL A 41 -11.85 1.96 -8.80
C VAL A 41 -13.29 1.77 -9.27
N LYS A 42 -14.09 0.93 -8.59
CA LYS A 42 -15.51 0.73 -8.91
C LYS A 42 -16.43 1.86 -8.45
N GLN A 43 -15.98 2.74 -7.55
CA GLN A 43 -16.78 3.87 -7.05
C GLN A 43 -16.66 5.12 -7.94
N LYS A 44 -15.74 5.13 -8.92
CA LYS A 44 -15.60 6.18 -9.94
C LYS A 44 -16.34 5.90 -11.25
N TYR A 45 -17.12 4.81 -11.34
CA TYR A 45 -17.99 4.49 -12.48
C TYR A 45 -19.46 4.52 -12.09
#